data_AF-A0A7J9VKE9-F1
#
_entry.id   AF-A0A7J9VKE9-F1
#
_cell.length_a   1.000
_cell.length_b   1.000
_cell.length_c   1.000
_cell.angle_alpha   90.00
_cell.angle_beta   90.00
_cell.angle_gamma   90.00
#
_symmetry.space_group_name_H-M   'P 1'
#
loop_
_entity.id
_entity.type
_entity.pdbx_description
1 polymer ?
#
loop_
_entity_poly.entity_id
_entity_poly.type
_entity_poly.pdbx_seq_one_letter_code
_entity_poly.pdbx_strand_id
1 'polypeptide(L)' 'MSYNTLAVEHPRPGVVLARLNRPERLNAITFEMFEEFVALQREVEADADARVL' A
#
# COMPACT_ATOMS: atom_id res chain seq x y z
N MET A 1 -1.93 -7.15 6.53
CA MET A 1 -3.08 -6.56 7.28
C MET A 1 -4.24 -6.29 6.32
N SER A 2 -5.43 -5.90 6.79
CA SER A 2 -6.42 -5.26 5.90
C SER A 2 -6.22 -3.75 5.97
N TYR A 3 -5.97 -3.12 4.83
CA TYR A 3 -5.88 -1.66 4.70
C TYR A 3 -7.29 -1.07 4.50
N ASN A 4 -7.55 0.08 5.14
CA ASN A 4 -8.78 0.84 4.98
C ASN A 4 -8.62 1.97 3.96
N THR A 5 -7.43 2.56 3.86
CA THR A 5 -7.18 3.73 3.01
C THR A 5 -6.36 3.41 1.76
N LEU A 6 -5.76 2.23 1.71
CA LEU A 6 -5.01 1.67 0.59
C LEU A 6 -5.67 0.38 0.08
N ALA A 7 -5.50 0.11 -1.21
CA ALA A 7 -5.71 -1.21 -1.80
C ALA A 7 -4.38 -1.71 -2.35
N VAL A 8 -3.92 -2.87 -1.89
CA VAL A 8 -2.62 -3.45 -2.26
C VAL A 8 -2.83 -4.73 -3.08
N GLU A 9 -2.23 -4.77 -4.25
CA GLU A 9 -2.38 -5.84 -5.24
C GLU A 9 -0.99 -6.30 -5.73
N HIS A 10 -0.89 -7.53 -6.24
CA HIS A 10 0.34 -8.08 -6.83
C HIS A 10 0.05 -8.48 -8.29
N PRO A 11 -0.01 -7.52 -9.23
CA PRO A 11 -0.50 -7.78 -10.57
C PRO A 11 0.43 -8.68 -11.40
N ARG A 12 1.72 -8.76 -11.04
CA ARG A 12 2.75 -9.60 -11.68
C ARG A 12 3.79 -10.03 -10.64
N PRO A 13 4.55 -11.12 -10.87
CA PRO A 13 5.63 -11.52 -9.97
C PRO A 13 6.61 -10.36 -9.70
N GLY A 14 6.87 -10.10 -8.42
CA GLY A 14 7.76 -9.05 -7.94
C GLY A 14 7.27 -7.61 -8.10
N VAL A 15 6.03 -7.39 -8.58
CA VAL A 15 5.42 -6.05 -8.66
C VAL A 15 4.35 -5.95 -7.59
N VAL A 16 4.54 -5.02 -6.65
CA VAL A 16 3.52 -4.61 -5.69
C VAL A 16 2.84 -3.36 -6.24
N LEU A 17 1.53 -3.27 -6.16
CA LEU A 17 0.77 -2.09 -6.55
C LEU A 17 -0.02 -1.59 -5.34
N ALA A 18 0.33 -0.41 -4.84
CA ALA A 18 -0.45 0.28 -3.82
C ALA A 18 -1.28 1.40 -4.44
N ARG A 19 -2.60 1.23 -4.41
CA ARG A 19 -3.58 2.22 -4.86
C ARG A 19 -4.15 2.95 -3.66
N LEU A 20 -4.10 4.28 -3.68
CA LEU A 20 -4.84 5.11 -2.73
C LEU A 20 -6.35 4.89 -2.94
N ASN A 21 -7.07 4.54 -1.87
CA ASN A 21 -8.43 4.01 -1.94
C ASN A 21 -9.45 4.88 -1.17
N ARG A 22 -9.35 6.20 -1.32
CA ARG A 22 -10.32 7.17 -0.78
C ARG A 22 -10.74 8.18 -1.85
N PRO A 23 -11.28 7.68 -2.99
CA PRO A 23 -11.59 8.52 -4.16
C PRO A 23 -12.59 9.64 -3.84
N GLU A 24 -13.55 9.39 -2.94
CA GLU A 24 -14.54 10.36 -2.46
C GLU A 24 -13.92 11.52 -1.67
N ARG A 25 -12.66 11.38 -1.24
CA ARG A 25 -11.86 12.42 -0.58
C ARG A 25 -10.67 12.87 -1.41
N LEU A 26 -10.67 12.59 -2.72
CA LEU A 26 -9.56 12.88 -3.65
C LEU A 26 -8.22 12.31 -3.13
N ASN A 27 -8.27 11.20 -2.40
CA ASN A 27 -7.12 10.56 -1.77
C ASN A 27 -6.30 11.48 -0.84
N ALA A 28 -6.94 12.49 -0.22
CA ALA A 28 -6.27 13.35 0.73
C ALA A 28 -5.65 12.55 1.90
N ILE A 29 -4.38 12.81 2.21
CA ILE A 29 -3.63 12.06 3.23
C ILE A 29 -4.21 12.33 4.63
N THR A 30 -4.31 11.27 5.43
CA THR A 30 -4.74 11.29 6.84
C THR A 30 -3.70 10.59 7.72
N PHE A 31 -3.82 10.70 9.04
CA PHE A 31 -2.94 9.98 9.96
C PHE A 31 -3.04 8.46 9.80
N GLU A 32 -4.25 7.92 9.63
CA GLU A 32 -4.46 6.49 9.35
C GLU A 32 -3.72 6.05 8.08
N MET A 33 -3.85 6.80 6.98
CA MET A 33 -3.12 6.51 5.74
C MET A 33 -1.59 6.55 5.93
N PHE A 34 -1.09 7.45 6.79
CA PHE A 34 0.33 7.52 7.09
C PHE A 34 0.81 6.31 7.88
N GLU A 35 0.03 5.83 8.86
CA GLU A 35 0.30 4.57 9.57
C GLU A 35 0.27 3.38 8.62
N GLU A 36 -0.70 3.34 7.69
CA GLU A 36 -0.78 2.31 6.66
C GLU A 36 0.41 2.33 5.70
N PHE A 37 0.93 3.51 5.34
CA PHE A 37 2.17 3.59 4.55
C PHE A 37 3.37 2.99 5.28
N VAL A 38 3.51 3.23 6.58
CA VAL A 38 4.60 2.62 7.38
C VAL A 38 4.43 1.11 7.47
N ALA A 39 3.19 0.62 7.60
CA ALA A 39 2.90 -0.81 7.57
C ALA A 39 3.28 -1.42 6.21
N LEU A 40 2.84 -0.82 5.11
CA LEU A 40 3.13 -1.28 3.75
C LEU A 40 4.63 -1.28 3.46
N GLN A 41 5.35 -0.24 3.87
CA GLN A 41 6.81 -0.18 3.72
C GLN A 41 7.48 -1.39 4.37
N ARG A 42 7.10 -1.72 5.61
CA ARG A 42 7.66 -2.87 6.33
C ARG A 42 7.29 -4.20 5.67
N GLU A 43 6.07 -4.32 5.17
CA GLU A 43 5.62 -5.51 4.44
C GLU A 43 6.44 -5.71 3.16
N VAL A 44 6.65 -4.65 2.36
CA VAL A 44 7.45 -4.70 1.12
C VAL A 44 8.94 -4.93 1.41
N GLU A 45 9.50 -4.33 2.46
CA GLU A 45 10.89 -4.53 2.87
C GLU A 45 11.16 -5.98 3.31
N ALA A 46 10.17 -6.65 3.92
CA ALA A 46 10.26 -8.04 4.33
C ALA A 46 9.99 -9.05 3.20
N ASP A 47 9.42 -8.60 2.08
CA ASP A 47 9.12 -9.44 0.92
C ASP A 47 10.35 -9.61 0.01
N ALA A 48 10.98 -10.79 0.08
CA ALA A 48 12.17 -11.11 -0.71
C ALA A 48 11.90 -11.23 -2.23
N ASP A 49 10.64 -11.41 -2.62
CA ASP A 49 10.23 -11.51 -4.02
C ASP A 49 9.86 -10.15 -4.61
N ALA A 50 9.54 -9.15 -3.78
CA ALA A 50 9.26 -7.79 -4.21
C ALA A 50 10.48 -7.17 -4.93
N ARG A 51 10.24 -6.60 -6.11
CA ARG A 51 11.25 -5.92 -6.94
C ARG A 51 10.92 -4.45 -7.14
N VAL A 52 9.65 -4.10 -7.10
CA VAL A 52 9.15 -2.73 -7.25
C VAL A 52 7.80 -2.58 -6.57
N LEU A 53 7.54 -1.38 -6.05
CA LEU A 53 6.26 -0.90 -5.54
C LEU A 53 5.82 0.32 -6.37
#